data_AF-A0A316NU51-F1
#
_entry.id   AF-A0A316NU51-F1
#
_cell.length_a   1.000
_cell.length_b   1.000
_cell.length_c   1.000
_cell.angle_alpha   90.00
_cell.angle_beta   90.00
_cell.angle_gamma   90.00
#
_symmetry.space_group_name_H-M   'P 1'
#
loop_
_entity.id
_entity.type
_entity.pdbx_description
1 polymer ?
#
loop_
_entity_poly.entity_id
_entity_poly.type
_entity_poly.pdbx_seq_one_letter_code
_entity_poly.pdbx_strand_id
1 'polypeptide(L)' 'MFNLYNIFMGIKEDIKILLVKENLSVPELAKRAGEFSGKKYTADGIYKKLNNRTMKYEEAQFLADVLGYKLEFVKK' A
#
# COMPACT_ATOMS: atom_id res chain seq x y z
N MET A 1 14.37 -15.64 -10.17
CA MET A 1 13.32 -14.62 -10.32
C MET A 1 12.12 -15.09 -9.50
N PHE A 2 11.82 -14.45 -8.37
CA PHE A 2 10.76 -14.92 -7.46
C PHE A 2 9.40 -14.70 -8.11
N ASN A 3 8.73 -15.79 -8.49
CA ASN A 3 7.39 -15.77 -9.04
C ASN A 3 6.37 -15.78 -7.89
N LEU A 4 5.81 -14.59 -7.60
CA LEU A 4 4.79 -14.35 -6.57
C LEU A 4 3.36 -14.64 -7.07
N TYR A 5 3.19 -15.28 -8.23
CA TYR A 5 1.86 -15.56 -8.74
C TYR A 5 1.11 -16.55 -7.84
N ASN A 6 -0.04 -16.05 -7.37
CA ASN A 6 -1.27 -16.80 -7.11
C ASN A 6 -1.58 -17.14 -5.65
N ILE A 7 -1.90 -16.12 -4.84
CA ILE A 7 -2.89 -16.22 -3.75
C ILE A 7 -3.63 -14.89 -3.71
N PHE A 8 -4.97 -14.90 -3.68
CA PHE A 8 -5.81 -13.72 -3.44
C PHE A 8 -5.32 -13.02 -2.17
N MET A 9 -4.52 -11.97 -2.34
CA MET A 9 -3.96 -11.19 -1.26
C MET A 9 -4.72 -9.88 -1.24
N GLY A 10 -5.28 -9.54 -0.08
CA GLY A 10 -6.05 -8.32 0.06
C GLY A 10 -5.12 -7.11 0.08
N ILE A 11 -5.71 -5.93 0.12
CA ILE A 11 -5.00 -4.64 0.21
C ILE A 11 -3.84 -4.68 1.24
N LYS A 12 -4.04 -5.37 2.37
CA LYS A 12 -3.01 -5.53 3.41
C LYS A 12 -1.74 -6.20 2.88
N GLU A 13 -1.92 -7.36 2.28
CA GLU A 13 -0.82 -8.20 1.83
C GLU A 13 -0.13 -7.56 0.62
N ASP A 14 -0.89 -6.97 -0.30
CA ASP A 14 -0.35 -6.23 -1.46
C ASP A 14 0.55 -5.07 -1.02
N ILE A 15 0.05 -4.19 -0.15
CA ILE A 15 0.83 -3.05 0.35
C ILE A 15 2.12 -3.53 1.04
N LYS A 16 2.06 -4.63 1.83
CA LYS A 16 3.27 -5.18 2.46
C LYS A 16 4.29 -5.70 1.45
N ILE A 17 3.83 -6.35 0.39
CA ILE A 17 4.72 -6.85 -0.67
C ILE A 17 5.38 -5.68 -1.40
N LEU A 18 4.61 -4.63 -1.72
CA LEU A 18 5.16 -3.42 -2.34
C LEU A 18 6.24 -2.78 -1.44
N LEU A 19 5.98 -2.65 -0.14
CA LEU A 19 6.95 -2.12 0.82
C LEU A 19 8.24 -2.95 0.85
N VAL A 20 8.14 -4.28 0.86
CA VAL A 20 9.31 -5.17 0.83
C VAL A 20 10.09 -5.01 -0.49
N LYS A 21 9.39 -4.92 -1.63
CA LYS A 21 10.02 -4.72 -2.95
C LYS A 21 10.82 -3.42 -3.02
N GLU A 22 10.29 -2.35 -2.45
CA GLU A 22 10.93 -1.02 -2.43
C GLU A 22 11.91 -0.83 -1.25
N ASN A 23 12.09 -1.84 -0.39
CA ASN A 23 12.87 -1.75 0.84
C ASN A 23 12.41 -0.58 1.75
N LEU A 24 11.10 -0.40 1.88
CA LEU A 24 10.47 0.65 2.67
C LEU A 24 9.74 0.10 3.89
N SER A 25 9.59 0.97 4.89
CA SER A 25 8.78 0.71 6.08
C SER A 25 7.44 1.45 6.00
N VAL A 26 6.45 1.04 6.81
CA VAL A 26 5.16 1.77 6.91
C VAL A 26 5.34 3.22 7.39
N PRO A 27 6.22 3.54 8.36
CA PRO A 27 6.54 4.93 8.69
C PRO A 27 7.04 5.74 7.50
N GLU A 28 7.90 5.16 6.67
CA GLU A 28 8.42 5.83 5.47
C GLU A 28 7.30 6.05 4.43
N LEU A 29 6.41 5.07 4.24
CA LEU A 29 5.20 5.26 3.43
C LEU A 29 4.30 6.37 3.97
N ALA A 30 4.08 6.44 5.29
CA ALA A 30 3.27 7.50 5.90
C ALA A 30 3.89 8.89 5.66
N LYS A 31 5.22 9.00 5.75
CA LYS A 31 5.94 10.23 5.45
C LYS A 31 5.75 10.65 4.00
N ARG A 32 6.02 9.75 3.05
CA ARG A 32 5.87 10.01 1.60
C ARG A 32 4.43 10.35 1.23
N ALA A 33 3.45 9.65 1.79
CA ALA A 33 2.04 9.94 1.59
C ALA A 33 1.67 11.36 2.07
N GLY A 34 2.26 11.80 3.18
CA GLY A 34 2.08 13.16 3.68
C GLY A 34 2.71 14.21 2.78
N GLU A 35 3.93 13.97 2.30
CA GLU A 35 4.63 14.83 1.33
C GLU A 35 3.86 14.93 0.01
N PHE A 36 3.33 13.81 -0.50
CA PHE A 36 2.61 13.74 -1.76
C PHE A 36 1.25 14.47 -1.73
N SER A 37 0.54 14.40 -0.61
CA SER A 37 -0.84 14.93 -0.49
C SER A 37 -0.95 16.27 0.24
N GLY A 38 0.10 16.71 0.93
CA GLY A 38 0.04 17.84 1.88
C GLY A 38 -0.80 17.58 3.13
N LYS A 39 -1.25 16.33 3.35
CA LYS A 39 -2.09 15.94 4.50
C LYS A 39 -1.28 15.11 5.50
N LYS A 40 -1.69 15.13 6.77
CA LYS A 40 -1.03 14.30 7.79
C LYS A 40 -1.40 12.83 7.62
N TYR A 41 -0.40 12.00 7.35
CA TYR A 41 -0.48 10.53 7.42
C TYR A 41 0.39 10.04 8.58
N THR A 42 -0.06 8.98 9.26
CA THR A 42 0.69 8.37 10.37
C THR A 42 0.84 6.88 10.14
N ALA A 43 1.97 6.32 10.58
CA ALA A 43 2.23 4.89 10.51
C ALA A 43 1.12 4.10 11.21
N ASP A 44 0.71 4.54 12.40
CA ASP A 44 -0.36 3.91 13.19
C ASP A 44 -1.71 3.89 12.46
N GLY A 45 -2.05 4.98 11.75
CA GLY A 45 -3.27 5.05 10.97
C GLY A 45 -3.28 4.01 9.84
N ILE A 46 -2.14 3.88 9.15
CA ILE A 46 -1.95 2.87 8.10
C ILE A 46 -2.00 1.47 8.72
N TYR A 47 -1.25 1.19 9.79
CA TYR A 47 -1.25 -0.11 10.47
C TYR A 47 -2.64 -0.53 10.93
N LYS A 48 -3.41 0.37 11.56
CA LYS A 48 -4.77 0.08 12.01
C LYS A 48 -5.67 -0.33 10.84
N LYS A 49 -5.65 0.40 9.73
CA LYS A 49 -6.46 0.08 8.54
C LYS A 49 -6.06 -1.23 7.88
N LEU A 50 -4.76 -1.47 7.75
CA LEU A 50 -4.23 -2.72 7.21
C LEU A 50 -4.59 -3.91 8.11
N ASN A 51 -4.39 -3.80 9.42
CA ASN A 51 -4.65 -4.89 10.36
C ASN A 51 -6.14 -5.20 10.53
N ASN A 52 -6.98 -4.16 10.56
CA ASN A 52 -8.42 -4.31 10.71
C ASN A 52 -9.13 -4.61 9.38
N ARG A 53 -8.41 -4.67 8.25
CA ARG A 53 -8.95 -4.84 6.89
C ARG A 53 -10.02 -3.78 6.55
N THR A 54 -9.81 -2.54 7.01
CA THR A 54 -10.74 -1.41 6.81
C THR A 54 -10.21 -0.35 5.85
N MET A 55 -9.08 -0.60 5.18
CA MET A 55 -8.55 0.30 4.15
C MET A 55 -9.49 0.32 2.94
N LYS A 56 -9.97 1.51 2.58
CA LYS A 56 -10.81 1.69 1.39
C LYS A 56 -9.98 1.55 0.12
N TYR A 57 -10.66 1.20 -0.98
CA TYR A 57 -10.02 1.07 -2.29
C TYR A 57 -9.26 2.34 -2.71
N GLU A 58 -9.87 3.51 -2.61
CA GLU A 58 -9.25 4.80 -2.96
C GLU A 58 -7.99 5.09 -2.13
N GLU A 59 -7.97 4.65 -0.87
CA GLU A 59 -6.80 4.79 0.01
C GLU A 59 -5.68 3.84 -0.40
N ALA A 60 -6.04 2.62 -0.80
CA ALA A 60 -5.09 1.64 -1.31
C ALA A 60 -4.48 2.10 -2.64
N GLN A 61 -5.31 2.61 -3.56
CA GLN A 61 -4.87 3.22 -4.82
C GLN A 61 -3.89 4.35 -4.56
N PHE A 62 -4.24 5.30 -3.69
CA PHE A 62 -3.38 6.42 -3.34
C PHE A 62 -2.02 5.96 -2.78
N LEU A 63 -2.01 4.99 -1.86
CA LEU A 63 -0.76 4.48 -1.30
C LEU A 63 0.07 3.71 -2.33
N ALA A 64 -0.56 3.02 -3.27
CA ALA A 64 0.14 2.41 -4.41
C ALA A 64 0.78 3.47 -5.30
N ASP A 65 0.04 4.55 -5.62
CA ASP A 65 0.55 5.66 -6.44
C ASP A 65 1.75 6.35 -5.76
N VAL A 66 1.71 6.53 -4.44
CA VAL A 66 2.84 7.05 -3.62
C VAL A 66 4.08 6.14 -3.72
N LEU A 67 3.89 4.85 -3.90
CA LEU A 67 4.95 3.86 -4.10
C LEU A 67 5.39 3.73 -5.57
N GLY A 68 4.77 4.47 -6.50
CA GLY A 68 5.05 4.38 -7.94
C GLY A 68 4.35 3.21 -8.64
N TYR A 69 3.31 2.63 -8.03
CA TYR A 69 2.53 1.54 -8.58
C TYR A 69 1.14 2.02 -9.00
N LYS A 70 0.59 1.41 -10.05
CA LYS A 70 -0.78 1.64 -10.49
C LYS A 70 -1.63 0.41 -10.17
N LEU A 71 -2.70 0.59 -9.42
CA LEU A 71 -3.72 -0.45 -9.25
C LEU A 71 -4.63 -0.47 -10.49
N GLU A 72 -4.79 -1.64 -11.11
CA GLU A 72 -5.56 -1.82 -12.34
C GLU A 72 -6.46 -3.07 -12.31
N PHE A 73 -7.60 -2.99 -12.98
CA PHE A 73 -8.47 -4.14 -13.24
C PHE A 73 -8.05 -4.78 -14.56
N VAL A 74 -7.41 -5.94 -14.48
CA VAL A 74 -7.04 -6.73 -15.66
C VAL A 74 -8.10 -7.81 -15.88
N LYS A 75 -8.71 -7.82 -17.07
CA LYS A 75 -9.63 -8.88 -17.47
C LYS A 75 -8.83 -10.17 -17.71
N LYS A 76 -9.36 -11.29 -17.22
CA LYS A 76 -8.81 -12.63 -17.50
C LYS A 76 -8.93 -13.00 -18.97
#